data_AF-A0A1D6G260-F1
#
_entry.id   AF-A0A1D6G260-F1
#
_cell.length_a   1.000
_cell.length_b   1.000
_cell.length_c   1.000
_cell.angle_alpha   90.00
_cell.angle_beta   90.00
_cell.angle_gamma   90.00
#
_symmetry.space_group_name_H-M   'P 1'
#
loop_
_entity.id
_entity.type
_entity.pdbx_description
1 polymer ?
#
loop_
_entity_poly.entity_id
_entity_poly.type
_entity_poly.pdbx_seq_one_letter_code
_entity_poly.pdbx_strand_id
1 'polypeptide(L)'
;MSTAQGTALKSAPIGAGHRARRGRPVVPPYRSGWQAYGGVSLEGSGFLGGLQRTEERVATLAPRAAARDAEVVRPLSKLPNSSIGLYDPSFERDACGVGFVAELSGDYKRETVNDAIEMLERMAHRGACGCEKNTGDGAGIMVALPHDFFKEVTKDAGFELPPPGDYAVGMFFMPTDEKRREKGKAEFKKVAESLGHVILGWRPVPTDNSDLGESALETEPVIEQVFVTKSSRSEAEFEQQLYILRRLSIISVRASLNIKRGGERDFYMCSLSSRTIVYKGQLKPCQLKGYYYADLGQENFMSYMALVNTKL
;
A
#
# COMPACT_ATOMS: atom_id res chain seq x y z
N MET A 1 61.56 33.48 -26.08
CA MET A 1 61.66 32.89 -24.73
C MET A 1 60.30 32.26 -24.43
N SER A 2 60.02 30.96 -24.42
CA SER A 2 60.69 29.66 -24.55
C SER A 2 59.58 28.72 -25.10
N THR A 3 59.65 28.20 -26.34
CA THR A 3 59.85 26.76 -26.70
C THR A 3 59.02 25.74 -25.89
N ALA A 4 58.32 24.73 -26.41
CA ALA A 4 58.15 24.10 -27.74
C ALA A 4 56.88 23.17 -27.70
N GLN A 5 56.11 23.01 -28.80
CA GLN A 5 55.93 21.78 -29.63
C GLN A 5 55.83 20.44 -28.85
N GLY A 6 54.97 19.46 -29.10
CA GLY A 6 54.07 19.12 -30.21
C GLY A 6 53.97 17.58 -30.31
N THR A 7 52.76 17.05 -30.58
CA THR A 7 52.41 15.82 -31.33
C THR A 7 53.12 14.46 -31.06
N ALA A 8 52.34 13.38 -30.89
CA ALA A 8 52.01 12.40 -31.95
C ALA A 8 51.46 11.05 -31.45
N LEU A 9 50.58 10.47 -32.28
CA LEU A 9 50.00 9.12 -32.26
C LEU A 9 51.03 7.97 -32.28
N LYS A 10 50.57 6.77 -31.86
CA LYS A 10 50.85 5.42 -32.47
C LYS A 10 49.98 4.37 -31.74
N SER A 11 48.93 3.82 -32.35
CA SER A 11 48.87 2.60 -33.20
C SER A 11 49.18 1.29 -32.47
N ALA A 12 48.20 0.37 -32.49
CA ALA A 12 48.24 -1.02 -32.01
C ALA A 12 49.26 -1.90 -32.77
N PRO A 13 49.53 -3.13 -32.26
CA PRO A 13 49.18 -4.29 -33.08
C PRO A 13 48.59 -5.50 -32.32
N ILE A 14 48.12 -6.40 -33.18
CA ILE A 14 47.38 -7.67 -33.03
C ILE A 14 48.24 -8.79 -32.41
N GLY A 15 47.61 -9.70 -31.65
CA GLY A 15 48.19 -10.98 -31.24
C GLY A 15 47.14 -11.99 -30.78
N ALA A 16 46.99 -13.09 -31.52
CA ALA A 16 45.95 -14.11 -31.40
C ALA A 16 46.19 -15.16 -30.29
N GLY A 17 45.10 -15.76 -29.78
CA GLY A 17 45.13 -16.93 -28.91
C GLY A 17 43.77 -17.65 -28.86
N HIS A 18 43.78 -18.95 -29.13
CA HIS A 18 42.65 -19.84 -29.46
C HIS A 18 41.87 -20.45 -28.25
N ARG A 19 40.64 -20.94 -28.56
CA ARG A 19 39.77 -21.93 -27.85
C ARG A 19 39.03 -21.42 -26.59
N ALA A 20 37.78 -21.79 -26.27
CA ALA A 20 36.88 -22.87 -26.70
C ALA A 20 35.39 -22.50 -26.51
N ARG A 21 34.50 -23.14 -27.28
CA ARG A 21 33.03 -23.14 -27.14
C ARG A 21 32.58 -23.86 -25.86
N ARG A 22 31.73 -23.23 -25.04
CA ARG A 22 30.67 -23.82 -24.17
C ARG A 22 29.66 -22.69 -23.91
N GLY A 23 28.40 -22.71 -24.35
CA GLY A 23 27.32 -23.59 -23.90
C GLY A 23 26.36 -22.75 -23.04
N ARG A 24 25.25 -22.27 -23.61
CA ARG A 24 24.19 -21.52 -22.91
C ARG A 24 23.49 -22.44 -21.88
N PRO A 25 23.20 -22.00 -20.64
CA PRO A 25 22.31 -22.75 -19.78
C PRO A 25 20.84 -22.46 -20.16
N VAL A 26 20.13 -23.53 -20.50
CA VAL A 26 18.67 -23.59 -20.61
C VAL A 26 18.11 -23.88 -19.21
N VAL A 27 17.13 -23.07 -18.77
CA VAL A 27 16.43 -23.24 -17.49
C VAL A 27 15.31 -24.29 -17.67
N PRO A 28 15.23 -25.36 -16.85
CA PRO A 28 14.10 -26.30 -16.90
C PRO A 28 12.94 -25.85 -15.99
N PRO A 29 11.70 -26.29 -16.26
CA PRO A 29 10.50 -25.84 -15.56
C PRO A 29 10.34 -26.50 -14.17
N TYR A 30 9.84 -25.71 -13.23
CA TYR A 30 9.56 -26.07 -11.84
C TYR A 30 8.37 -27.05 -11.75
N ARG A 31 8.56 -28.22 -11.15
CA ARG A 31 7.51 -29.19 -10.79
C ARG A 31 7.25 -29.14 -9.28
N SER A 32 5.98 -29.03 -8.93
CA SER A 32 5.40 -29.13 -7.58
C SER A 32 5.60 -30.52 -6.96
N GLY A 33 6.03 -30.56 -5.70
CA GLY A 33 6.04 -31.78 -4.88
C GLY A 33 5.69 -31.44 -3.44
N TRP A 34 4.47 -31.78 -3.03
CA TRP A 34 4.05 -31.82 -1.64
C TRP A 34 4.72 -33.02 -0.95
N GLN A 35 5.42 -32.78 0.16
CA GLN A 35 5.86 -33.82 1.07
C GLN A 35 5.32 -33.52 2.47
N ALA A 36 4.48 -34.44 2.94
CA ALA A 36 3.93 -34.49 4.28
C ALA A 36 5.03 -34.83 5.28
N TYR A 37 5.11 -34.05 6.36
CA TYR A 37 5.88 -34.44 7.55
C TYR A 37 4.93 -35.00 8.62
N GLY A 38 5.38 -36.13 9.18
CA GLY A 38 4.63 -37.03 10.04
C GLY A 38 4.33 -36.51 11.44
N GLY A 39 3.52 -37.31 12.11
CA GLY A 39 2.86 -37.01 13.37
C GLY A 39 3.76 -37.04 14.61
N VAL A 40 3.15 -36.54 15.69
CA VAL A 40 3.60 -36.69 17.07
C VAL A 40 2.55 -37.53 17.79
N SER A 41 3.02 -38.60 18.41
CA SER A 41 2.26 -39.56 19.21
C SER A 41 2.10 -39.04 20.65
N LEU A 42 0.94 -39.31 21.27
CA LEU A 42 0.76 -39.32 22.72
C LEU A 42 -0.01 -40.59 23.08
N GLU A 43 0.63 -41.46 23.86
CA GLU A 43 0.10 -42.73 24.34
C GLU A 43 -0.78 -42.59 25.60
N GLY A 44 -1.65 -43.60 25.77
CA GLY A 44 -2.26 -44.01 27.05
C GLY A 44 -3.63 -43.38 27.30
N SER A 45 -4.72 -44.11 27.56
CA SER A 45 -4.89 -45.44 28.15
C SER A 45 -6.38 -45.82 28.09
N GLY A 46 -6.70 -47.11 28.12
CA GLY A 46 -8.04 -47.56 28.56
C GLY A 46 -8.80 -48.54 27.66
N PHE A 47 -8.59 -49.84 27.93
CA PHE A 47 -9.65 -50.83 28.17
C PHE A 47 -10.52 -51.38 27.01
N LEU A 48 -10.17 -52.62 26.61
CA LEU A 48 -11.00 -53.84 26.46
C LEU A 48 -12.46 -53.73 25.98
N GLY A 49 -12.74 -54.41 24.87
CA GLY A 49 -14.00 -55.15 24.71
C GLY A 49 -14.50 -55.35 23.28
N GLY A 50 -14.55 -56.61 22.82
CA GLY A 50 -15.69 -57.08 22.02
C GLY A 50 -15.50 -57.23 20.51
N LEU A 51 -15.24 -58.47 20.10
CA LEU A 51 -15.49 -59.06 18.78
C LEU A 51 -16.96 -58.86 18.33
N GLN A 52 -17.22 -58.44 17.07
CA GLN A 52 -17.82 -59.27 16.00
C GLN A 52 -18.30 -58.44 14.78
N ARG A 53 -18.00 -59.02 13.61
CA ARG A 53 -18.37 -58.67 12.22
C ARG A 53 -19.86 -58.35 12.01
N THR A 54 -20.14 -57.45 11.06
CA THR A 54 -20.90 -57.77 9.83
C THR A 54 -20.56 -56.78 8.71
N GLU A 55 -20.51 -57.30 7.49
CA GLU A 55 -20.25 -56.58 6.24
C GLU A 55 -21.44 -55.67 5.87
N GLU A 56 -21.15 -54.44 5.45
CA GLU A 56 -22.06 -53.72 4.55
C GLU A 56 -21.24 -53.01 3.45
N ARG A 57 -21.59 -53.35 2.21
CA ARG A 57 -20.95 -52.85 0.99
C ARG A 57 -21.11 -51.34 0.91
N VAL A 58 -19.99 -50.62 0.80
CA VAL A 58 -20.01 -49.19 0.41
C VAL A 58 -20.48 -49.12 -1.04
N ALA A 59 -21.75 -48.77 -1.24
CA ALA A 59 -22.28 -48.41 -2.55
C ALA A 59 -21.60 -47.11 -3.02
N THR A 60 -21.01 -47.15 -4.21
CA THR A 60 -20.51 -45.95 -4.90
C THR A 60 -21.71 -45.09 -5.31
N LEU A 61 -21.95 -44.01 -4.58
CA LEU A 61 -22.91 -42.98 -4.96
C LEU A 61 -22.47 -42.32 -6.27
N ALA A 62 -23.34 -42.38 -7.28
CA ALA A 62 -23.20 -41.69 -8.56
C ALA A 62 -23.05 -40.16 -8.36
N PRO A 63 -22.36 -39.44 -9.26
CA PRO A 63 -22.11 -38.01 -9.12
C PRO A 63 -23.44 -37.25 -9.12
N ARG A 64 -23.70 -36.56 -8.01
CA ARG A 64 -24.87 -35.71 -7.83
C ARG A 64 -24.75 -34.52 -8.79
N ALA A 65 -25.81 -34.32 -9.57
CA ALA A 65 -25.91 -33.32 -10.62
C ALA A 65 -25.50 -31.90 -10.18
N ALA A 66 -24.78 -31.22 -11.08
CA ALA A 66 -24.57 -29.77 -11.19
C ALA A 66 -24.70 -28.94 -9.89
N ALA A 67 -23.56 -28.60 -9.29
CA ALA A 67 -23.46 -27.45 -8.42
C ALA A 67 -23.89 -26.21 -9.21
N ARG A 68 -25.11 -25.72 -8.95
CA ARG A 68 -25.50 -24.37 -9.38
C ARG A 68 -24.59 -23.39 -8.64
N ASP A 69 -24.01 -22.47 -9.39
CA ASP A 69 -23.20 -21.37 -8.86
C ASP A 69 -23.91 -20.71 -7.67
N ALA A 70 -23.35 -20.88 -6.48
CA ALA A 70 -23.81 -20.17 -5.31
C ALA A 70 -23.33 -18.72 -5.42
N GLU A 71 -24.17 -17.86 -5.99
CA GLU A 71 -23.94 -16.42 -6.05
C GLU A 71 -23.88 -15.88 -4.61
N VAL A 72 -22.72 -15.35 -4.20
CA VAL A 72 -22.56 -14.68 -2.91
C VAL A 72 -23.29 -13.34 -2.99
N VAL A 73 -24.56 -13.32 -2.57
CA VAL A 73 -25.37 -12.09 -2.54
C VAL A 73 -24.94 -11.21 -1.36
N ARG A 74 -24.26 -10.10 -1.65
CA ARG A 74 -24.05 -9.00 -0.70
C ARG A 74 -25.31 -8.11 -0.70
N PRO A 75 -26.03 -7.94 0.41
CA PRO A 75 -27.37 -7.34 0.41
C PRO A 75 -27.41 -5.80 0.35
N LEU A 76 -26.28 -5.11 0.19
CA LEU A 76 -26.22 -3.65 0.34
C LEU A 76 -25.84 -2.86 -0.93
N SER A 77 -25.80 -3.49 -2.11
CA SER A 77 -25.30 -2.83 -3.32
C SER A 77 -26.01 -3.18 -4.62
N LYS A 78 -27.19 -3.82 -4.60
CA LYS A 78 -27.99 -3.98 -5.83
C LYS A 78 -28.94 -2.80 -5.96
N LEU A 79 -28.48 -1.76 -6.64
CA LEU A 79 -29.36 -0.74 -7.21
C LEU A 79 -30.37 -1.43 -8.14
N PRO A 80 -31.60 -0.93 -8.27
CA PRO A 80 -32.61 -1.56 -9.10
C PRO A 80 -32.14 -1.63 -10.55
N ASN A 81 -32.22 -2.81 -11.18
CA ASN A 81 -31.88 -2.98 -12.60
C ASN A 81 -32.98 -2.49 -13.56
N SER A 82 -34.09 -2.01 -13.01
CA SER A 82 -35.24 -1.50 -13.74
C SER A 82 -35.62 -0.13 -13.19
N SER A 83 -36.22 0.73 -14.02
CA SER A 83 -36.75 2.00 -13.55
C SER A 83 -37.79 1.79 -12.43
N ILE A 84 -37.61 2.46 -11.29
CA ILE A 84 -38.55 2.44 -10.16
C ILE A 84 -38.98 3.89 -9.87
N GLY A 85 -40.24 4.23 -10.16
CA GLY A 85 -40.72 5.60 -10.01
C GLY A 85 -39.99 6.56 -10.96
N LEU A 86 -39.41 7.64 -10.41
CA LEU A 86 -38.59 8.60 -11.16
C LEU A 86 -37.13 8.15 -11.33
N TYR A 87 -36.71 7.06 -10.68
CA TYR A 87 -35.37 6.51 -10.83
C TYR A 87 -35.29 5.68 -12.11
N ASP A 88 -34.36 6.02 -13.01
CA ASP A 88 -34.04 5.24 -14.20
C ASP A 88 -32.53 4.90 -14.18
N PRO A 89 -32.17 3.60 -14.13
CA PRO A 89 -30.78 3.15 -14.09
C PRO A 89 -29.93 3.64 -15.27
N SER A 90 -30.54 4.01 -16.40
CA SER A 90 -29.82 4.54 -17.56
C SER A 90 -29.21 5.93 -17.33
N PHE A 91 -29.64 6.65 -16.29
CA PHE A 91 -29.03 7.91 -15.84
C PHE A 91 -27.93 7.72 -14.80
N GLU A 92 -27.73 6.50 -14.27
CA GLU A 92 -26.61 6.25 -13.37
C GLU A 92 -25.30 6.21 -14.15
N ARG A 93 -24.37 7.08 -13.75
CA ARG A 93 -22.99 7.07 -14.23
C ARG A 93 -22.07 7.08 -13.02
N ASP A 94 -21.49 5.93 -12.70
CA ASP A 94 -20.31 5.88 -11.85
C ASP A 94 -19.13 6.35 -12.69
N ALA A 95 -18.54 7.49 -12.36
CA ALA A 95 -17.53 8.13 -13.19
C ALA A 95 -16.24 8.43 -12.42
N CYS A 96 -15.84 7.59 -11.44
CA CYS A 96 -14.54 7.76 -10.79
C CYS A 96 -13.41 7.77 -11.84
N GLY A 97 -12.50 8.73 -11.73
CA GLY A 97 -11.34 8.83 -12.62
C GLY A 97 -10.13 8.15 -12.02
N VAL A 98 -9.60 7.12 -12.67
CA VAL A 98 -8.36 6.43 -12.28
C VAL A 98 -7.33 6.56 -13.39
N GLY A 99 -6.10 6.87 -13.02
CA GLY A 99 -4.96 6.97 -13.94
C GLY A 99 -3.71 6.34 -13.35
N PHE A 100 -2.80 5.89 -14.21
CA PHE A 100 -1.52 5.31 -13.82
C PHE A 100 -0.40 5.75 -14.75
N VAL A 101 0.73 6.14 -14.18
CA VAL A 101 1.99 6.46 -14.88
C VAL A 101 3.07 5.54 -14.33
N ALA A 102 3.89 4.97 -15.21
CA ALA A 102 5.04 4.17 -14.81
C ALA A 102 6.24 4.39 -15.73
N GLU A 103 7.40 4.49 -15.11
CA GLU A 103 8.70 4.47 -15.76
C GLU A 103 9.16 3.01 -15.90
N LEU A 104 9.21 2.51 -17.14
CA LEU A 104 9.50 1.11 -17.44
C LEU A 104 10.93 0.70 -17.11
N SER A 105 11.87 1.65 -17.07
CA SER A 105 13.24 1.40 -16.60
C SER A 105 13.32 1.11 -15.10
N GLY A 106 12.30 1.52 -14.32
CA GLY A 106 12.31 1.44 -12.86
C GLY A 106 13.07 2.58 -12.18
N ASP A 107 13.59 3.54 -12.95
CA ASP A 107 14.28 4.71 -12.42
C ASP A 107 13.29 5.65 -11.71
N TYR A 108 13.70 6.16 -10.55
CA TYR A 108 12.93 7.17 -9.82
C TYR A 108 13.08 8.51 -10.55
N LYS A 109 11.97 9.02 -11.09
CA LYS A 109 11.94 10.30 -11.80
C LYS A 109 10.90 11.23 -11.20
N ARG A 110 11.22 12.52 -11.22
CA ARG A 110 10.28 13.59 -10.83
C ARG A 110 9.13 13.71 -11.83
N GLU A 111 9.43 13.51 -13.11
CA GLU A 111 8.47 13.56 -14.22
C GLU A 111 7.27 12.62 -13.99
N THR A 112 7.50 11.38 -13.56
CA THR A 112 6.43 10.41 -13.23
C THR A 112 5.39 10.97 -12.25
N VAL A 113 5.84 11.73 -11.24
CA VAL A 113 4.95 12.31 -10.23
C VAL A 113 4.21 13.51 -10.81
N ASN A 114 4.90 14.36 -11.57
CA ASN A 114 4.29 15.53 -12.23
C ASN A 114 3.23 15.11 -13.24
N ASP A 115 3.52 14.14 -14.10
CA ASP A 115 2.59 13.61 -15.11
C ASP A 115 1.34 13.01 -14.45
N ALA A 116 1.51 12.30 -13.32
CA ALA A 116 0.40 11.74 -12.59
C ALA A 116 -0.49 12.81 -11.95
N ILE A 117 0.10 13.87 -11.38
CA ILE A 117 -0.64 15.01 -10.85
C ILE A 117 -1.38 15.74 -11.97
N GLU A 118 -0.73 15.99 -13.10
CA GLU A 118 -1.36 16.63 -14.27
C GLU A 118 -2.52 15.78 -14.80
N MET A 119 -2.35 14.46 -14.89
CA MET A 119 -3.41 13.55 -15.27
C MET A 119 -4.59 13.61 -14.28
N LEU A 120 -4.32 13.66 -12.98
CA LEU A 120 -5.35 13.82 -11.96
C LEU A 120 -6.13 15.13 -12.16
N GLU A 121 -5.45 16.25 -12.37
CA GLU A 121 -6.07 17.55 -12.65
C GLU A 121 -6.96 17.51 -13.90
N ARG A 122 -6.50 16.85 -14.96
CA ARG A 122 -7.29 16.67 -16.20
C ARG A 122 -8.53 15.79 -15.99
N MET A 123 -8.57 14.97 -14.94
CA MET A 123 -9.75 14.19 -14.54
C MET A 123 -10.73 14.97 -13.65
N ALA A 124 -10.54 16.27 -13.40
CA ALA A 124 -11.45 17.06 -12.55
C ALA A 124 -12.92 17.05 -13.03
N HIS A 125 -13.16 16.93 -14.34
CA HIS A 125 -14.50 16.80 -14.91
C HIS A 125 -15.24 15.50 -14.53
N ARG A 126 -14.52 14.56 -13.91
CA ARG A 126 -15.00 13.26 -13.40
C ARG A 126 -15.05 13.20 -11.88
N GLY A 127 -14.64 14.25 -11.18
CA GLY A 127 -14.79 14.33 -9.73
C GLY A 127 -16.17 14.90 -9.36
N ALA A 128 -16.76 14.42 -8.29
CA ALA A 128 -17.88 15.15 -7.69
C ALA A 128 -17.37 16.41 -6.99
N CYS A 129 -18.09 17.50 -7.19
CA CYS A 129 -17.98 18.68 -6.34
C CYS A 129 -18.99 18.50 -5.20
N GLY A 130 -18.53 18.72 -3.97
CA GLY A 130 -19.40 18.69 -2.80
C GLY A 130 -20.42 19.84 -2.80
N CYS A 131 -21.10 20.02 -1.67
CA CYS A 131 -22.09 21.09 -1.49
C CYS A 131 -21.53 22.51 -1.72
N GLU A 132 -20.20 22.67 -1.63
CA GLU A 132 -19.45 23.91 -1.80
C GLU A 132 -18.52 23.82 -3.01
N LYS A 133 -18.25 24.97 -3.64
CA LYS A 133 -17.35 25.05 -4.82
C LYS A 133 -15.94 24.54 -4.54
N ASN A 134 -15.48 24.60 -3.29
CA ASN A 134 -14.13 24.23 -2.85
C ASN A 134 -14.04 22.92 -2.05
N THR A 135 -15.11 22.13 -2.04
CA THR A 135 -15.12 20.77 -1.46
C THR A 135 -15.21 19.73 -2.57
N GLY A 136 -14.39 18.67 -2.50
CA GLY A 136 -14.44 17.53 -3.40
C GLY A 136 -14.51 16.22 -2.63
N ASP A 137 -15.13 15.19 -3.20
CA ASP A 137 -15.40 13.94 -2.49
C ASP A 137 -14.17 13.06 -2.26
N GLY A 138 -13.11 13.32 -3.04
CA GLY A 138 -11.78 12.87 -2.70
C GLY A 138 -10.86 12.78 -3.92
N ALA A 139 -9.59 13.04 -3.65
CA ALA A 139 -8.50 12.88 -4.61
C ALA A 139 -7.28 12.30 -3.90
N GLY A 140 -6.45 11.58 -4.65
CA GLY A 140 -5.20 11.05 -4.10
C GLY A 140 -4.27 10.49 -5.15
N ILE A 141 -3.01 10.33 -4.71
CA ILE A 141 -1.91 9.73 -5.43
C ILE A 141 -1.25 8.66 -4.56
N MET A 142 -0.99 7.50 -5.15
CA MET A 142 -0.12 6.47 -4.60
C MET A 142 1.16 6.45 -5.41
N VAL A 143 2.31 6.53 -4.75
CA VAL A 143 3.63 6.51 -5.40
C VAL A 143 4.47 5.37 -4.85
N ALA A 144 5.48 4.93 -5.60
CA ALA A 144 6.58 4.20 -5.00
C ALA A 144 7.34 5.08 -4.00
N LEU A 145 7.86 4.48 -2.93
CA LEU A 145 8.38 5.17 -1.76
C LEU A 145 9.62 6.03 -2.11
N PRO A 146 9.55 7.38 -2.03
CA PRO A 146 10.65 8.27 -2.38
C PRO A 146 11.72 8.30 -1.28
N HIS A 147 12.70 7.40 -1.34
CA HIS A 147 13.72 7.26 -0.30
C HIS A 147 14.54 8.53 -0.06
N ASP A 148 15.03 9.16 -1.13
CA ASP A 148 15.92 10.32 -1.01
C ASP A 148 15.22 11.50 -0.32
N PHE A 149 13.96 11.77 -0.69
CA PHE A 149 13.10 12.72 0.01
C PHE A 149 12.95 12.37 1.50
N PHE A 150 12.58 11.12 1.81
CA PHE A 150 12.38 10.73 3.21
C PHE A 150 13.64 10.81 4.04
N LYS A 151 14.80 10.48 3.46
CA LYS A 151 16.09 10.58 4.13
C LYS A 151 16.45 12.01 4.52
N GLU A 152 15.99 13.00 3.76
CA GLU A 152 16.19 14.42 4.12
C GLU A 152 15.22 14.84 5.23
N VAL A 153 13.92 14.66 5.03
CA VAL A 153 12.92 15.17 6.00
C VAL A 153 12.92 14.45 7.35
N THR A 154 13.48 13.24 7.43
CA THR A 154 13.60 12.50 8.69
C THR A 154 14.76 12.99 9.56
N LYS A 155 15.79 13.60 8.97
CA LYS A 155 16.87 14.26 9.74
C LYS A 155 16.31 15.40 10.57
N ASP A 156 15.43 16.20 9.97
CA ASP A 156 14.74 17.30 10.68
C ASP A 156 13.80 16.77 11.76
N ALA A 157 13.25 15.56 11.59
CA ALA A 157 12.45 14.86 12.59
C ALA A 157 13.28 14.15 13.68
N GLY A 158 14.61 14.21 13.60
CA GLY A 158 15.52 13.74 14.65
C GLY A 158 15.89 12.25 14.60
N PHE A 159 15.72 11.57 13.47
CA PHE A 159 16.16 10.18 13.32
C PHE A 159 16.75 9.87 11.94
N GLU A 160 17.61 8.86 11.89
CA GLU A 160 18.22 8.39 10.64
C GLU A 160 17.38 7.28 10.00
N LEU A 161 17.30 7.31 8.67
CA LEU A 161 16.54 6.36 7.90
C LEU A 161 17.43 5.22 7.38
N PRO A 162 17.07 3.94 7.61
CA PRO A 162 17.75 2.79 7.01
C PRO A 162 17.69 2.80 5.48
N PRO A 163 18.49 1.94 4.81
CA PRO A 163 18.40 1.75 3.36
C PRO A 163 17.00 1.34 2.88
N PRO A 164 16.63 1.61 1.62
CA PRO A 164 15.38 1.15 1.03
C PRO A 164 15.16 -0.36 1.25
N GLY A 165 13.96 -0.74 1.67
CA GLY A 165 13.59 -2.14 1.94
C GLY A 165 13.80 -2.59 3.39
N ASP A 166 14.56 -1.85 4.20
CA ASP A 166 14.75 -2.13 5.64
C ASP A 166 13.85 -1.29 6.54
N TYR A 167 13.13 -0.33 5.96
CA TYR A 167 12.11 0.47 6.63
C TYR A 167 10.81 0.54 5.83
N ALA A 168 9.74 0.90 6.52
CA ALA A 168 8.44 1.16 5.95
C ALA A 168 7.90 2.48 6.47
N VAL A 169 7.03 3.09 5.67
CA VAL A 169 6.32 4.32 6.03
C VAL A 169 4.84 4.01 6.10
N GLY A 170 4.22 4.41 7.19
CA GLY A 170 2.77 4.43 7.29
C GLY A 170 2.25 5.85 7.29
N MET A 171 1.23 6.11 6.50
CA MET A 171 0.51 7.39 6.46
C MET A 171 -0.76 7.25 7.30
N PHE A 172 -0.95 8.14 8.27
CA PHE A 172 -2.04 8.11 9.23
C PHE A 172 -2.86 9.39 9.19
N PHE A 173 -4.18 9.21 9.21
CA PHE A 173 -5.12 10.21 9.65
C PHE A 173 -5.41 9.96 11.13
N MET A 174 -5.12 10.97 11.93
CA MET A 174 -5.19 10.95 13.38
C MET A 174 -6.28 11.91 13.87
N PRO A 175 -6.84 11.67 15.07
CA PRO A 175 -7.80 12.59 15.65
C PRO A 175 -7.12 13.94 15.98
N THR A 176 -7.92 15.00 15.91
CA THR A 176 -7.50 16.36 16.29
C THR A 176 -7.22 16.48 17.78
N ASP A 177 -7.99 15.75 18.62
CA ASP A 177 -7.72 15.64 20.06
C ASP A 177 -6.37 14.95 20.33
N GLU A 178 -5.47 15.70 20.97
CA GLU A 178 -4.09 15.27 21.25
C GLU A 178 -4.04 14.04 22.16
N LYS A 179 -4.89 13.96 23.19
CA LYS A 179 -4.89 12.82 24.11
C LYS A 179 -5.29 11.52 23.41
N ARG A 180 -6.32 11.57 22.55
CA ARG A 180 -6.73 10.45 21.70
C ARG A 180 -5.64 10.07 20.72
N ARG A 181 -4.97 11.06 20.11
CA ARG A 181 -3.88 10.84 19.16
C ARG A 181 -2.70 10.12 19.80
N GLU A 182 -2.22 10.61 20.94
CA GLU A 182 -1.10 9.99 21.66
C GLU A 182 -1.46 8.59 22.19
N LYS A 183 -2.70 8.38 22.64
CA LYS A 183 -3.18 7.04 23.00
C LYS A 183 -3.18 6.08 21.81
N GLY A 184 -3.59 6.55 20.62
CA GLY A 184 -3.52 5.79 19.38
C GLY A 184 -2.08 5.41 18.98
N LYS A 185 -1.14 6.36 19.09
CA LYS A 185 0.30 6.11 18.85
C LYS A 185 0.88 5.10 19.84
N ALA A 186 0.56 5.24 21.13
CA ALA A 186 1.02 4.32 22.17
C ALA A 186 0.53 2.89 21.93
N GLU A 187 -0.73 2.73 21.52
CA GLU A 187 -1.29 1.42 21.19
C GLU A 187 -0.66 0.83 19.92
N PHE A 188 -0.45 1.65 18.88
CA PHE A 188 0.28 1.23 17.68
C PHE A 188 1.70 0.77 18.03
N LYS A 189 2.41 1.53 18.88
CA LYS A 189 3.75 1.19 19.37
C LYS A 189 3.79 -0.15 20.08
N LYS A 190 2.86 -0.39 21.01
CA LYS A 190 2.74 -1.66 21.73
C LYS A 190 2.60 -2.85 20.78
N VAL A 191 1.74 -2.73 19.76
CA VAL A 191 1.53 -3.80 18.77
C VAL A 191 2.80 -3.98 17.91
N ALA A 192 3.41 -2.90 17.43
CA ALA A 192 4.65 -2.95 16.66
C ALA A 192 5.78 -3.68 17.41
N GLU A 193 6.02 -3.32 18.67
CA GLU A 193 7.06 -3.91 19.52
C GLU A 193 6.78 -5.39 19.83
N SER A 194 5.51 -5.76 20.03
CA SER A 194 5.13 -7.16 20.24
C SER A 194 5.43 -8.05 19.02
N LEU A 195 5.29 -7.49 17.81
CA LEU A 195 5.63 -8.14 16.54
C LEU A 195 7.13 -8.03 16.20
N GLY A 196 7.92 -7.31 17.01
CA GLY A 196 9.36 -7.14 16.84
C GLY A 196 9.78 -6.04 15.86
N HIS A 197 8.87 -5.16 15.46
CA HIS A 197 9.20 -3.95 14.72
C HIS A 197 9.73 -2.86 15.65
N VAL A 198 10.65 -2.04 15.17
CA VAL A 198 11.12 -0.84 15.89
C VAL A 198 10.51 0.39 15.21
N ILE A 199 9.91 1.28 16.00
CA ILE A 199 9.47 2.59 15.51
C ILE A 199 10.67 3.54 15.56
N LEU A 200 11.08 4.05 14.41
CA LEU A 200 12.15 5.03 14.28
C LEU A 200 11.70 6.41 14.73
N GLY A 201 10.49 6.80 14.33
CA GLY A 201 9.92 8.09 14.69
C GLY A 201 8.59 8.37 14.01
N TRP A 202 7.97 9.46 14.46
CA TRP A 202 6.78 10.03 13.85
C TRP A 202 7.14 11.39 13.22
N ARG A 203 6.60 11.66 12.04
CA ARG A 203 6.75 12.91 11.32
C ARG A 203 5.37 13.52 11.09
N PRO A 204 5.09 14.75 11.58
CA PRO A 204 3.93 15.51 11.15
C PRO A 204 4.07 15.82 9.65
N VAL A 205 3.02 15.57 8.86
CA VAL A 205 3.02 15.93 7.43
C VAL A 205 2.55 17.37 7.30
N PRO A 206 3.37 18.30 6.80
CA PRO A 206 2.92 19.68 6.62
C PRO A 206 1.86 19.75 5.53
N THR A 207 0.72 20.35 5.85
CA THR A 207 -0.41 20.58 4.93
C THR A 207 -0.76 22.05 4.82
N ASP A 208 -1.34 22.44 3.68
CA ASP A 208 -1.92 23.77 3.47
C ASP A 208 -3.42 23.63 3.19
N ASN A 209 -4.24 23.96 4.18
CA ASN A 209 -5.69 23.83 4.12
C ASN A 209 -6.41 25.12 3.67
N SER A 210 -5.69 26.15 3.19
CA SER A 210 -6.24 27.46 2.85
C SER A 210 -7.29 27.46 1.72
N ASP A 211 -7.24 26.48 0.81
CA ASP A 211 -8.20 26.33 -0.29
C ASP A 211 -9.34 25.34 0.01
N LEU A 212 -9.38 24.73 1.20
CA LEU A 212 -10.44 23.76 1.55
C LEU A 212 -11.78 24.44 1.83
N GLY A 213 -12.86 23.75 1.47
CA GLY A 213 -14.21 24.12 1.89
C GLY A 213 -14.46 23.82 3.37
N GLU A 214 -15.48 24.46 3.94
CA GLU A 214 -15.82 24.39 5.37
C GLU A 214 -16.14 22.94 5.76
N SER A 215 -16.90 22.23 4.93
CA SER A 215 -17.22 20.81 5.13
C SER A 215 -15.97 19.91 5.21
N ALA A 216 -14.95 20.18 4.39
CA ALA A 216 -13.70 19.43 4.41
C ALA A 216 -12.82 19.81 5.61
N LEU A 217 -12.80 21.09 6.00
CA LEU A 217 -12.08 21.60 7.17
C LEU A 217 -12.62 21.01 8.48
N GLU A 218 -13.95 20.90 8.61
CA GLU A 218 -14.60 20.32 9.80
C GLU A 218 -14.22 18.84 10.06
N THR A 219 -13.77 18.16 9.01
CA THR A 219 -13.42 16.74 9.05
C THR A 219 -11.94 16.49 8.78
N GLU A 220 -11.12 17.55 8.67
CA GLU A 220 -9.69 17.47 8.43
C GLU A 220 -8.99 16.72 9.59
N PRO A 221 -8.30 15.60 9.32
CA PRO A 221 -7.54 14.89 10.34
C PRO A 221 -6.15 15.50 10.52
N VAL A 222 -5.54 15.25 11.67
CA VAL A 222 -4.10 15.47 11.83
C VAL A 222 -3.36 14.40 11.03
N ILE A 223 -2.50 14.79 10.10
CA ILE A 223 -1.79 13.87 9.21
C ILE A 223 -0.38 13.62 9.73
N GLU A 224 -0.06 12.36 10.02
CA GLU A 224 1.27 11.97 10.47
C GLU A 224 1.78 10.74 9.74
N GLN A 225 3.10 10.66 9.60
CA GLN A 225 3.82 9.51 9.08
C GLN A 225 4.56 8.80 10.21
N VAL A 226 4.50 7.47 10.24
CA VAL A 226 5.34 6.64 11.12
C VAL A 226 6.36 5.89 10.29
N PHE A 227 7.57 5.79 10.82
CA PHE A 227 8.67 5.06 10.22
C PHE A 227 8.98 3.82 11.07
N VAL A 228 8.92 2.63 10.47
CA VAL A 228 9.10 1.36 11.17
C VAL A 228 10.11 0.47 10.47
N THR A 229 10.92 -0.27 11.22
CA THR A 229 11.90 -1.20 10.67
C THR A 229 11.29 -2.57 10.39
N LYS A 230 11.97 -3.34 9.55
CA LYS A 230 11.68 -4.77 9.38
C LYS A 230 11.93 -5.55 10.68
N SER A 231 11.02 -6.45 11.03
CA SER A 231 11.19 -7.33 12.18
C SER A 231 12.07 -8.52 11.80
N SER A 232 13.10 -8.79 12.61
CA SER A 232 13.92 -10.00 12.51
C SER A 232 13.27 -11.23 13.15
N ARG A 233 12.14 -11.06 13.85
CA ARG A 233 11.43 -12.15 14.53
C ARG A 233 10.57 -13.00 13.59
N SER A 234 10.41 -12.57 12.34
CA SER A 234 9.57 -13.24 11.35
C SER A 234 10.35 -13.49 10.07
N GLU A 235 10.25 -14.70 9.55
CA GLU A 235 10.80 -15.07 8.23
C GLU A 235 9.92 -14.56 7.07
N ALA A 236 8.71 -14.07 7.37
CA ALA A 236 7.80 -13.53 6.37
C ALA A 236 8.40 -12.30 5.67
N GLU A 237 8.03 -12.10 4.41
CA GLU A 237 8.41 -10.90 3.67
C GLU A 237 7.90 -9.63 4.38
N PHE A 238 8.63 -8.53 4.23
CA PHE A 238 8.35 -7.33 5.02
C PHE A 238 6.92 -6.78 4.78
N GLU A 239 6.41 -6.80 3.55
CA GLU A 239 5.02 -6.40 3.26
C GLU A 239 3.98 -7.27 3.97
N GLN A 240 4.24 -8.57 4.14
CA GLN A 240 3.36 -9.47 4.88
C GLN A 240 3.38 -9.14 6.38
N GLN A 241 4.56 -8.84 6.93
CA GLN A 241 4.71 -8.37 8.32
C GLN A 241 3.92 -7.07 8.53
N LEU A 242 4.05 -6.10 7.62
CA LEU A 242 3.36 -4.81 7.67
C LEU A 242 1.85 -4.95 7.51
N TYR A 243 1.38 -5.89 6.68
CA TYR A 243 -0.04 -6.22 6.58
C TYR A 243 -0.57 -6.71 7.93
N ILE A 244 0.12 -7.65 8.59
CA ILE A 244 -0.27 -8.16 9.91
C ILE A 244 -0.25 -7.03 10.95
N LEU A 245 0.83 -6.23 10.99
CA LEU A 245 0.96 -5.06 11.86
C LEU A 245 -0.22 -4.11 11.68
N ARG A 246 -0.53 -3.73 10.43
CA ARG A 246 -1.68 -2.86 10.11
C ARG A 246 -2.98 -3.45 10.63
N ARG A 247 -3.25 -4.73 10.39
CA ARG A 247 -4.50 -5.38 10.80
C ARG A 247 -4.64 -5.42 12.32
N LEU A 248 -3.61 -5.87 13.03
CA LEU A 248 -3.64 -5.98 14.49
C LEU A 248 -3.68 -4.61 15.17
N SER A 249 -2.89 -3.65 14.69
CA SER A 249 -2.88 -2.29 15.23
C SER A 249 -4.23 -1.60 15.06
N ILE A 250 -4.92 -1.74 13.92
CA ILE A 250 -6.28 -1.19 13.75
C ILE A 250 -7.26 -1.78 14.77
N ILE A 251 -7.20 -3.09 15.01
CA ILE A 251 -8.08 -3.75 15.98
C ILE A 251 -7.78 -3.22 17.39
N SER A 252 -6.51 -3.17 17.77
CA SER A 252 -6.09 -2.73 19.10
C SER A 252 -6.43 -1.27 19.36
N VAL A 253 -6.10 -0.37 18.42
CA VAL A 253 -6.41 1.06 18.53
C VAL A 253 -7.92 1.30 18.62
N ARG A 254 -8.73 0.60 17.83
CA ARG A 254 -10.20 0.73 17.90
C ARG A 254 -10.75 0.29 19.26
N ALA A 255 -10.24 -0.80 19.81
CA ALA A 255 -10.62 -1.25 21.14
C ALA A 255 -10.20 -0.22 22.21
N SER A 256 -8.94 0.24 22.17
CA SER A 256 -8.39 1.18 23.15
C SER A 256 -9.05 2.57 23.09
N LEU A 257 -9.48 3.04 21.92
CA LEU A 257 -10.14 4.34 21.73
C LEU A 257 -11.68 4.27 21.82
N ASN A 258 -12.25 3.10 22.14
CA ASN A 258 -13.70 2.84 22.17
C ASN A 258 -14.41 3.24 20.86
N ILE A 259 -13.74 3.02 19.73
CA ILE A 259 -14.27 3.38 18.41
C ILE A 259 -15.36 2.37 18.05
N LYS A 260 -16.63 2.79 18.12
CA LYS A 260 -17.75 1.99 17.63
C LYS A 260 -17.64 1.83 16.11
N ARG A 261 -18.22 0.74 15.55
CA ARG A 261 -18.34 0.60 14.09
C ARG A 261 -19.11 1.82 13.57
N GLY A 262 -18.49 2.61 12.69
CA GLY A 262 -19.05 3.88 12.18
C GLY A 262 -18.71 5.14 12.98
N GLY A 263 -17.81 5.09 13.97
CA GLY A 263 -17.22 6.29 14.58
C GLY A 263 -16.19 6.91 13.64
N GLU A 264 -16.56 8.01 12.97
CA GLU A 264 -15.96 8.46 11.71
C GLU A 264 -14.74 9.40 11.81
N ARG A 265 -14.21 9.74 12.98
CA ARG A 265 -13.21 10.86 13.08
C ARG A 265 -11.97 10.58 13.92
N ASP A 266 -11.52 9.33 13.93
CA ASP A 266 -10.41 8.95 14.79
C ASP A 266 -9.17 8.56 13.99
N PHE A 267 -8.92 7.26 13.87
CA PHE A 267 -7.64 6.72 13.48
C PHE A 267 -7.78 5.88 12.23
N TYR A 268 -7.14 6.31 11.15
CA TYR A 268 -7.16 5.62 9.88
C TYR A 268 -5.77 5.57 9.26
N MET A 269 -5.33 4.37 8.91
CA MET A 269 -4.07 4.19 8.18
C MET A 269 -4.35 4.26 6.68
N CYS A 270 -3.85 5.26 5.98
CA CYS A 270 -3.93 5.37 4.52
C CYS A 270 -3.10 4.30 3.83
N SER A 271 -1.84 4.15 4.26
CA SER A 271 -0.90 3.14 3.79
C SER A 271 0.01 2.72 4.95
N LEU A 272 0.61 1.53 4.84
CA LEU A 272 1.74 1.09 5.67
C LEU A 272 2.51 0.08 4.83
N SER A 273 3.62 0.52 4.22
CA SER A 273 4.36 -0.28 3.25
C SER A 273 5.83 0.17 3.19
N SER A 274 6.71 -0.77 2.83
CA SER A 274 8.11 -0.53 2.49
C SER A 274 8.31 -0.17 1.02
N ARG A 275 7.25 -0.26 0.21
CA ARG A 275 7.31 -0.05 -1.25
C ARG A 275 6.51 1.15 -1.73
N THR A 276 5.43 1.50 -1.05
CA THR A 276 4.47 2.52 -1.53
C THR A 276 3.99 3.44 -0.42
N ILE A 277 3.56 4.64 -0.80
CA ILE A 277 2.88 5.57 0.10
C ILE A 277 1.71 6.24 -0.60
N VAL A 278 0.64 6.51 0.14
CA VAL A 278 -0.59 7.12 -0.38
C VAL A 278 -0.77 8.51 0.25
N TYR A 279 -0.85 9.53 -0.60
CA TYR A 279 -1.29 10.87 -0.27
C TYR A 279 -2.71 11.06 -0.80
N LYS A 280 -3.68 11.30 0.08
CA LYS A 280 -5.08 11.44 -0.32
C LYS A 280 -5.81 12.33 0.65
N GLY A 281 -6.96 12.86 0.28
CA GLY A 281 -7.84 13.58 1.19
C GLY A 281 -9.21 13.81 0.57
N GLN A 282 -10.09 14.46 1.33
CA GLN A 282 -11.34 15.02 0.82
C GLN A 282 -11.03 16.33 0.07
N LEU A 283 -10.43 16.15 -1.11
CA LEU A 283 -9.82 17.20 -1.93
C LEU A 283 -10.40 17.11 -3.34
N LYS A 284 -10.49 18.25 -4.02
CA LYS A 284 -10.58 18.26 -5.48
C LYS A 284 -9.25 17.85 -6.11
N PRO A 285 -9.24 17.30 -7.33
CA PRO A 285 -8.02 16.93 -8.04
C PRO A 285 -6.94 18.02 -8.07
N CYS A 286 -7.33 19.28 -8.33
CA CYS A 286 -6.42 20.42 -8.38
C CYS A 286 -5.85 20.86 -7.01
N GLN A 287 -6.46 20.42 -5.90
CA GLN A 287 -6.02 20.78 -4.55
C GLN A 287 -4.91 19.87 -4.05
N LEU A 288 -4.75 18.66 -4.59
CA LEU A 288 -3.84 17.65 -4.05
C LEU A 288 -2.40 18.15 -3.91
N LYS A 289 -1.87 18.78 -4.97
CA LYS A 289 -0.49 19.28 -4.99
C LYS A 289 -0.30 20.46 -4.04
N GLY A 290 -1.26 21.38 -3.97
CA GLY A 290 -1.22 22.53 -3.05
C GLY A 290 -1.29 22.08 -1.60
N TYR A 291 -2.25 21.21 -1.29
CA TYR A 291 -2.48 20.70 0.06
C TYR A 291 -1.26 19.96 0.64
N TYR A 292 -0.56 19.16 -0.19
CA TYR A 292 0.67 18.46 0.20
C TYR A 292 1.94 19.09 -0.38
N TYR A 293 1.96 20.40 -0.62
CA TYR A 293 3.06 21.07 -1.34
C TYR A 293 4.44 20.82 -0.71
N ALA A 294 4.52 20.77 0.62
CA ALA A 294 5.77 20.52 1.34
C ALA A 294 6.44 19.18 0.98
N ASP A 295 5.66 18.18 0.54
CA ASP A 295 6.15 16.87 0.11
C ASP A 295 6.06 16.75 -1.42
N LEU A 296 4.85 16.82 -1.97
CA LEU A 296 4.58 16.62 -3.40
C LEU A 296 5.13 17.73 -4.29
N GLY A 297 5.46 18.90 -3.73
CA GLY A 297 6.08 20.02 -4.43
C GLY A 297 7.60 19.92 -4.56
N GLN A 298 8.25 19.04 -3.80
CA GLN A 298 9.72 18.94 -3.78
C GLN A 298 10.27 18.23 -5.01
N GLU A 299 11.41 18.71 -5.51
CA GLU A 299 12.10 18.13 -6.68
C GLU A 299 12.66 16.73 -6.40
N ASN A 300 13.08 16.47 -5.17
CA ASN A 300 13.57 15.16 -4.74
C ASN A 300 12.44 14.17 -4.39
N PHE A 301 11.17 14.59 -4.45
CA PHE A 301 10.03 13.68 -4.38
C PHE A 301 9.83 12.99 -5.74
N MET A 302 10.59 11.91 -5.94
CA MET A 302 10.64 11.14 -7.19
C MET A 302 9.97 9.78 -7.05
N SER A 303 9.49 9.22 -8.16
CA SER A 303 8.92 7.88 -8.17
C SER A 303 9.07 7.21 -9.54
N TYR A 304 9.14 5.89 -9.57
CA TYR A 304 9.06 5.12 -10.83
C TYR A 304 7.63 4.75 -11.21
N MET A 305 6.66 4.92 -10.30
CA MET A 305 5.24 4.71 -10.61
C MET A 305 4.35 5.64 -9.80
N ALA A 306 3.20 6.00 -10.36
CA ALA A 306 2.19 6.77 -9.68
C ALA A 306 0.79 6.32 -10.14
N LEU A 307 -0.10 6.06 -9.18
CA LEU A 307 -1.52 5.81 -9.41
C LEU A 307 -2.31 6.95 -8.81
N VAL A 308 -3.19 7.57 -9.60
CA VAL A 308 -4.07 8.64 -9.14
C VAL A 308 -5.53 8.21 -9.23
N ASN A 309 -6.33 8.74 -8.31
CA ASN A 309 -7.76 8.49 -8.27
C ASN A 309 -8.51 9.74 -7.83
N THR A 310 -9.66 10.00 -8.46
CA THR A 310 -10.66 10.96 -8.00
C THR A 310 -12.02 10.28 -7.87
N LYS A 311 -12.76 10.65 -6.82
CA LYS A 311 -14.08 10.10 -6.53
C LYS A 311 -15.22 11.02 -6.97
N LEU A 312 -16.34 10.38 -7.32
CA LEU A 312 -17.67 10.98 -7.27
C LEU A 312 -18.41 10.58 -5.99
#